data_AF-A0A529PE09-F1
#
_entry.id   AF-A0A529PE09-F1
#
_cell.length_a   1.000
_cell.length_b   1.000
_cell.length_c   1.000
_cell.angle_alpha   90.00
_cell.angle_beta   90.00
_cell.angle_gamma   90.00
#
_symmetry.space_group_name_H-M   'P 1'
#
loop_
_entity.id
_entity.type
_entity.pdbx_description
1 polymer ?
#
loop_
_entity_poly.entity_id
_entity_poly.type
_entity_poly.pdbx_seq_one_letter_code
_entity_poly.pdbx_strand_id
1 'polypeptide(L)' 'MRRTREDLLDDDPITLQEASDLLLRGVVSVAALRSEIKRGNLIVERIGKNLYTSPAHEMRRRCLVPQKRVGSD' A
#
# COMPACT_ATOMS: atom_id res chain seq x y z
N MET A 1 20.34 1.07 -8.05
CA MET A 1 20.07 2.19 -7.12
C MET A 1 18.91 1.80 -6.23
N ARG A 2 19.04 1.97 -4.91
CA ARG A 2 17.89 1.86 -3.99
C ARG A 2 17.23 3.24 -3.94
N ARG A 3 15.94 3.31 -4.26
CA ARG A 3 15.13 4.51 -4.00
C ARG A 3 14.82 4.58 -2.51
N THR A 4 14.76 5.80 -1.96
CA THR A 4 14.31 6.09 -0.59
C THR A 4 12.88 6.64 -0.63
N ARG A 5 12.26 6.87 0.54
CA ARG A 5 10.90 7.45 0.60
C ARG A 5 10.90 8.86 0.04
N GLU A 6 11.97 9.60 0.28
CA GLU A 6 12.18 11.00 -0.08
C GLU A 6 12.31 11.20 -1.59
N ASP A 7 12.70 10.15 -2.32
CA ASP A 7 12.83 10.15 -3.78
C ASP A 7 11.49 9.93 -4.50
N LEU A 8 10.42 9.56 -3.79
CA LEU A 8 9.13 9.18 -4.37
C LEU A 8 8.14 10.33 -4.38
N LEU A 9 7.68 10.69 -5.57
CA LEU A 9 6.50 11.53 -5.74
C LEU A 9 5.22 10.73 -5.48
N ASP A 10 4.17 11.44 -5.13
CA ASP A 10 2.90 10.87 -4.69
C ASP A 10 2.18 9.99 -5.72
N ASP A 11 2.46 10.25 -7.01
CA ASP A 11 1.89 9.53 -8.16
C ASP A 11 2.90 8.59 -8.83
N ASP A 12 4.11 8.45 -8.28
CA ASP A 12 5.11 7.54 -8.83
C ASP A 12 4.63 6.09 -8.72
N PRO A 13 4.71 5.30 -9.80
CA PRO A 13 4.41 3.89 -9.74
C PRO A 13 5.51 3.17 -8.94
N ILE A 14 5.09 2.54 -7.85
CA ILE A 14 5.94 1.72 -6.99
C ILE A 14 5.40 0.31 -6.89
N THR A 15 6.30 -0.66 -6.78
CA THR A 15 5.92 -2.05 -6.55
C THR A 15 5.36 -2.25 -5.15
N LEU A 16 4.66 -3.36 -4.92
CA LEU A 16 4.22 -3.72 -3.57
C LEU A 16 5.38 -3.89 -2.57
N GLN A 17 6.55 -4.31 -3.06
CA GLN A 17 7.76 -4.43 -2.23
C GLN A 17 8.24 -3.03 -1.80
N GLU A 18 8.32 -2.09 -2.73
CA GLU A 18 8.68 -0.70 -2.41
C GLU A 18 7.65 -0.03 -1.51
N ALA A 19 6.35 -0.30 -1.70
CA ALA A 19 5.30 0.20 -0.81
C ALA A 19 5.48 -0.33 0.62
N SER A 20 5.73 -1.64 0.78
CA SER A 20 6.07 -2.28 2.05
C SER A 20 7.28 -1.60 2.70
N ASP A 21 8.38 -1.48 1.97
CA ASP A 21 9.68 -1.14 2.56
C ASP A 21 9.86 0.38 2.75
N LEU A 22 9.42 1.19 1.79
CA LEU A 22 9.68 2.63 1.76
C LEU A 22 8.55 3.44 2.39
N LEU A 23 7.28 3.07 2.15
CA LEU A 23 6.13 3.81 2.68
C LEU A 23 5.72 3.31 4.06
N LEU A 24 5.76 2.00 4.24
CA LEU A 24 5.24 1.31 5.42
C LEU A 24 6.35 0.80 6.33
N ARG A 25 7.61 1.08 5.98
CA ARG A 25 8.81 0.76 6.77
C ARG A 25 8.90 -0.73 7.17
N GLY A 26 8.37 -1.61 6.33
CA GLY A 26 8.30 -3.06 6.57
C GLY A 26 7.25 -3.49 7.60
N VAL A 27 6.47 -2.57 8.19
CA VAL A 27 5.42 -2.90 9.18
C VAL A 27 4.29 -3.71 8.53
N VAL A 28 4.01 -3.47 7.25
CA VAL A 28 3.00 -4.20 6.49
C VAL A 28 3.68 -4.98 5.37
N SER A 29 3.56 -6.30 5.43
CA SER A 29 4.17 -7.19 4.45
C SER A 29 3.48 -7.11 3.09
N VAL A 30 4.19 -7.51 2.03
CA VAL A 30 3.62 -7.68 0.67
C VAL A 30 2.43 -8.64 0.67
N ALA A 31 2.43 -9.67 1.52
CA ALA A 31 1.31 -10.60 1.65
C ALA A 31 0.04 -9.93 2.23
N ALA A 32 0.22 -9.03 3.21
CA ALA A 32 -0.86 -8.22 3.73
C ALA A 32 -1.39 -7.25 2.66
N LEU A 33 -0.51 -6.55 1.92
CA LEU A 33 -0.93 -5.70 0.79
C LEU A 33 -1.73 -6.50 -0.26
N ARG A 34 -1.28 -7.71 -0.61
CA ARG A 34 -2.03 -8.61 -1.52
C ARG A 34 -3.40 -9.00 -0.97
N SER A 35 -3.53 -9.17 0.34
CA SER A 35 -4.82 -9.45 0.98
C SER A 35 -5.75 -8.25 0.90
N GLU A 36 -5.23 -7.04 1.08
CA GLU A 36 -5.99 -5.80 0.93
C GLU A 36 -6.42 -5.54 -0.53
N ILE A 37 -5.60 -5.90 -1.52
CA ILE A 37 -6.00 -5.89 -2.94
C ILE A 37 -7.18 -6.84 -3.17
N LYS A 38 -7.10 -8.08 -2.67
CA LYS A 38 -8.19 -9.07 -2.79
C LYS A 38 -9.48 -8.60 -2.11
N ARG A 39 -9.37 -7.85 -1.01
CA ARG A 39 -10.50 -7.25 -0.29
C ARG A 39 -11.05 -5.99 -0.96
N GLY A 40 -10.38 -5.48 -2.00
CA GLY A 40 -10.76 -4.24 -2.68
C GLY A 40 -10.34 -2.96 -1.93
N ASN A 41 -9.55 -3.08 -0.86
CA ASN A 41 -9.08 -1.99 -0.01
C ASN A 41 -7.82 -1.29 -0.54
N LEU A 42 -7.07 -1.95 -1.43
CA LEU A 42 -5.93 -1.35 -2.12
C LEU A 42 -6.14 -1.30 -3.64
N ILE A 43 -5.97 -0.12 -4.25
CA ILE A 43 -5.99 0.06 -5.71
C ILE A 43 -4.58 -0.22 -6.22
N VAL A 44 -4.51 -1.05 -7.25
CA VAL A 44 -3.27 -1.37 -7.95
C VAL A 44 -3.50 -1.38 -9.45
N GLU A 45 -2.43 -1.05 -10.16
CA GLU A 45 -2.35 -1.20 -11.60
C GLU A 45 -1.47 -2.42 -11.91
N ARG A 46 -1.93 -3.24 -12.84
CA ARG A 46 -1.18 -4.40 -13.31
C ARG A 46 -0.49 -4.06 -14.62
N ILE A 47 0.84 -4.04 -14.59
CA ILE A 47 1.67 -3.85 -15.79
C ILE A 47 2.49 -5.12 -15.98
N GLY A 48 2.11 -5.90 -16.99
CA GLY A 48 2.65 -7.24 -17.23
C GLY A 48 2.37 -8.21 -16.07
N LYS A 49 3.44 -8.75 -15.46
CA LYS A 49 3.36 -9.68 -14.33
C LYS A 49 3.42 -8.99 -12.96
N ASN A 50 3.70 -7.70 -12.93
CA ASN A 50 3.91 -6.94 -11.70
C ASN A 50 2.69 -6.10 -11.33
N LEU A 51 2.53 -5.86 -10.04
CA LEU A 51 1.51 -5.00 -9.46
C LEU A 51 2.18 -3.74 -8.94
N TYR A 52 1.62 -2.60 -9.32
CA TYR A 52 2.07 -1.27 -8.93
C TYR A 52 0.97 -0.54 -8.18
N THR A 53 1.37 0.30 -7.24
CA THR A 53 0.52 1.28 -6.57
C THR A 53 1.25 2.61 -6.54
N SER A 54 0.63 3.64 -5.98
CA SER A 54 1.29 4.93 -5.77
C SER A 54 1.26 5.32 -4.28
N PRO A 55 2.24 6.10 -3.79
CA PRO A 55 2.27 6.52 -2.39
C PRO A 55 0.98 7.17 -1.90
N ALA A 56 0.36 7.99 -2.73
CA ALA A 56 -0.85 8.67 -2.34
C ALA A 56 -2.08 7.73 -2.31
N HIS A 57 -2.12 6.64 -3.09
CA HIS A 57 -3.19 5.63 -2.98
C HIS A 57 -3.14 4.86 -1.66
N GLU A 58 -1.96 4.51 -1.18
CA GLU A 58 -1.77 3.82 0.11
C GLU A 58 -2.20 4.70 1.30
N MET A 59 -1.83 5.98 1.28
CA MET A 59 -2.16 6.92 2.35
C MET A 59 -3.65 7.29 2.36
N ARG A 60 -4.27 7.45 1.18
CA ARG A 60 -5.68 7.87 1.08
C ARG A 60 -6.68 6.77 1.46
N ARG A 61 -6.36 5.48 1.25
CA ARG A 61 -7.31 4.38 1.52
C ARG A 61 -7.27 3.81 2.93
N ARG A 62 -6.17 3.96 3.66
CA ARG A 62 -6.09 3.55 5.09
C ARG A 62 -6.96 4.38 6.03
N CYS A 63 -7.43 5.54 5.60
CA CYS A 63 -8.25 6.43 6.43
C CYS A 63 -9.76 6.31 6.17
N LEU A 64 -10.22 5.49 5.22
CA LEU A 64 -11.64 5.40 4.88
C LEU A 64 -12.34 4.13 5.38
N VAL A 65 -11.62 3.19 5.98
CA VAL A 65 -12.26 2.05 6.64
C VAL A 65 -12.72 2.52 8.03
N PRO A 66 -14.02 2.57 8.34
CA PRO A 66 -14.46 2.75 9.72
C PRO A 66 -13.92 1.55 10.49
N GLN A 67 -12.98 1.77 11.42
CA GLN A 67 -12.67 0.73 12.39
C GLN A 67 -13.96 0.42 13.13
N LYS A 68 -14.52 -0.77 12.87
CA LYS A 68 -15.62 -1.30 13.68
C LYS A 68 -15.07 -1.34 15.10
N ARG A 69 -15.60 -0.48 16.00
CA ARG A 69 -15.20 -0.47 17.41
C ARG A 69 -15.36 -1.89 17.95
N VAL A 70 -14.25 -2.53 18.26
CA VAL A 70 -14.27 -3.83 18.93
C VAL A 70 -14.42 -3.55 20.42
N GLY A 71 -15.57 -3.94 20.98
CA GLY A 71 -15.76 -4.20 22.40
C GLY A 71 -16.19 -3.02 23.29
N SER A 72 -17.44 -3.02 23.71
CA SER A 72 -17.74 -2.92 25.15
C SER A 72 -18.69 -4.07 25.45
N ASP A 73 -18.20 -4.99 26.27
CA ASP A 73 -18.97 -6.04 26.96
C ASP A 73 -19.93 -5.36 27.95
#